data_AF-A0A1A0D687-F1
#
_entry.id   AF-A0A1A0D687-F1
#
_cell.length_a   1.000
_cell.length_b   1.000
_cell.length_c   1.000
_cell.angle_alpha   90.00
_cell.angle_beta   90.00
_cell.angle_gamma   90.00
#
_symmetry.space_group_name_H-M   'P 1'
#
loop_
_entity.id
_entity.type
_entity.pdbx_description
1 polymer ?
#
loop_
_entity_poly.entity_id
_entity_poly.type
_entity_poly.pdbx_seq_one_letter_code
_entity_poly.pdbx_strand_id
1 'polypeptide(L)'
;MQSWVEDAGAPLCVDRAFVEPLFHKLEARENSVTGCQMPTEQAVVVADPNLHLVTQAGAIIRPMRHEGQRYSFMLPANTQSVRIVSRASRPADVIGPFVDDRRQMGVAVADVHFITAKKLYPITAHLQAEKPEGWHDTDWTDCAWTNGNAMLPLGECTKGNMGLLSLTVRAAGPYLLDESEKQVQVLSA
;
A
#
# COMPACT_ATOMS: atom_id res chain seq x y z
N MET A 1 13.19 11.84 -34.79
CA MET A 1 12.45 11.43 -33.58
C MET A 1 13.33 11.84 -32.42
N GLN A 2 12.90 12.79 -31.59
CA GLN A 2 13.72 13.26 -30.49
C GLN A 2 13.55 12.33 -29.29
N SER A 3 14.65 11.99 -28.64
CA SER A 3 14.67 11.23 -27.41
C SER A 3 15.38 12.03 -26.33
N TRP A 4 14.97 11.82 -25.09
CA TRP A 4 15.58 12.49 -23.95
C TRP A 4 17.05 12.05 -23.74
N VAL A 5 17.41 10.85 -24.21
CA VAL A 5 18.78 10.32 -24.13
C VAL A 5 19.73 11.03 -25.11
N GLU A 6 19.28 11.30 -26.32
CA GLU A 6 20.13 11.80 -27.41
C GLU A 6 20.04 13.32 -27.60
N ASP A 7 18.90 13.94 -27.28
CA ASP A 7 18.60 15.32 -27.67
C ASP A 7 18.43 16.29 -26.48
N ALA A 8 18.54 15.82 -25.23
CA ALA A 8 18.32 16.66 -24.06
C ALA A 8 19.53 17.56 -23.74
N GLY A 9 19.26 18.80 -23.33
CA GLY A 9 20.29 19.74 -22.86
C GLY A 9 20.88 19.40 -21.48
N ALA A 10 20.37 18.37 -20.79
CA ALA A 10 20.83 17.90 -19.48
C ALA A 10 20.40 16.43 -19.25
N PRO A 11 21.11 15.65 -18.40
CA PRO A 11 20.78 14.26 -18.06
C PRO A 11 19.58 14.11 -17.09
N LEU A 12 18.92 12.94 -17.10
CA LEU A 12 17.66 12.72 -16.37
C LEU A 12 18.04 12.24 -15.01
N CYS A 13 17.62 12.97 -13.98
CA CYS A 13 17.77 12.53 -12.62
C CYS A 13 16.43 12.73 -11.92
N VAL A 14 15.82 11.62 -11.53
CA VAL A 14 14.58 11.56 -10.76
C VAL A 14 14.84 11.18 -9.29
N ASP A 15 16.12 11.05 -8.91
CA ASP A 15 16.50 10.69 -7.55
C ASP A 15 16.06 11.78 -6.58
N ARG A 16 15.29 11.39 -5.56
CA ARG A 16 14.78 12.32 -4.55
C ARG A 16 15.89 13.17 -3.93
N ALA A 17 17.05 12.58 -3.63
CA ALA A 17 18.18 13.29 -3.05
C ALA A 17 18.70 14.46 -3.92
N PHE A 18 18.46 14.40 -5.23
CA PHE A 18 18.80 15.46 -6.17
C PHE A 18 17.63 16.42 -6.41
N VAL A 19 16.42 15.89 -6.61
CA VAL A 19 15.23 16.67 -7.00
C VAL A 19 14.63 17.47 -5.83
N GLU A 20 14.55 16.89 -4.64
CA GLU A 20 13.91 17.53 -3.46
C GLU A 20 14.61 18.83 -3.04
N PRO A 21 15.96 18.92 -2.96
CA PRO A 21 16.61 20.20 -2.68
C PRO A 21 16.38 21.26 -3.76
N LEU A 22 16.24 20.88 -5.03
CA LEU A 22 15.92 21.80 -6.11
C LEU A 22 14.48 22.31 -6.00
N PHE A 23 13.54 21.41 -5.69
CA PHE A 23 12.16 21.75 -5.43
C PHE A 23 12.05 22.81 -4.34
N HIS A 24 12.65 22.59 -3.16
CA HIS A 24 12.60 23.57 -2.07
C HIS A 24 13.29 24.91 -2.40
N LYS A 25 14.37 24.89 -3.21
CA LYS A 25 14.99 26.13 -3.71
C LYS A 25 14.08 26.93 -4.65
N LEU A 26 13.20 26.26 -5.40
CA LEU A 26 12.22 26.90 -6.27
C LEU A 26 11.01 27.37 -5.47
N GLU A 27 10.51 26.54 -4.55
CA GLU A 27 9.43 26.86 -3.62
C GLU A 27 9.76 28.11 -2.79
N ALA A 28 10.99 28.23 -2.27
CA ALA A 28 11.44 29.40 -1.53
C ALA A 28 11.43 30.72 -2.34
N ARG A 29 11.30 30.65 -3.68
CA ARG A 29 11.19 31.82 -4.57
C ARG A 29 9.74 32.22 -4.82
N GLU A 30 8.77 31.53 -4.26
CA GLU A 30 7.33 31.76 -4.48
C GLU A 30 6.93 33.24 -4.33
N ASN A 31 7.39 33.91 -3.26
CA ASN A 31 7.11 35.32 -3.01
C ASN A 31 7.70 36.30 -4.04
N SER A 32 8.56 35.82 -4.95
CA SER A 32 9.20 36.61 -6.00
C SER A 32 8.58 36.40 -7.39
N VAL A 33 7.58 35.53 -7.51
CA VAL A 33 6.93 35.20 -8.79
C VAL A 33 5.48 35.70 -8.80
N THR A 34 5.20 36.70 -9.63
CA THR A 34 3.85 37.24 -9.81
C THR A 34 2.93 36.17 -10.41
N GLY A 35 1.80 35.91 -9.75
CA GLY A 35 0.76 34.98 -10.25
C GLY A 35 0.86 33.55 -9.73
N CYS A 36 1.70 33.26 -8.73
CA CYS A 36 1.68 31.98 -8.04
C CYS A 36 0.30 31.73 -7.39
N GLN A 37 -0.34 30.62 -7.76
CA GLN A 37 -1.54 30.13 -7.10
C GLN A 37 -1.12 29.13 -6.02
N MET A 38 -1.33 29.48 -4.75
CA MET A 38 -1.15 28.54 -3.66
C MET A 38 -2.27 27.49 -3.69
N PRO A 39 -1.95 26.19 -3.52
CA PRO A 39 -2.96 25.17 -3.30
C PRO A 39 -3.80 25.52 -2.07
N THR A 40 -5.12 25.69 -2.25
CA THR A 40 -6.03 26.21 -1.22
C THR A 40 -6.46 25.15 -0.19
N GLU A 41 -6.21 23.86 -0.46
CA GLU A 41 -6.61 22.76 0.43
C GLU A 41 -5.43 21.87 0.79
N GLN A 42 -5.19 21.73 2.09
CA GLN A 42 -4.28 20.72 2.63
C GLN A 42 -5.00 19.37 2.63
N ALA A 43 -4.54 18.45 1.80
CA ALA A 43 -5.07 17.10 1.79
C ALA A 43 -4.81 16.42 3.15
N VAL A 44 -5.82 15.77 3.70
CA VAL A 44 -5.70 15.10 5.00
C VAL A 44 -4.95 13.79 4.81
N VAL A 45 -3.82 13.66 5.49
CA VAL A 45 -2.95 12.49 5.46
C VAL A 45 -3.16 11.65 6.71
N VAL A 46 -3.37 10.34 6.55
CA VAL A 46 -3.49 9.38 7.66
C VAL A 46 -2.44 8.29 7.57
N ALA A 47 -2.02 7.78 8.73
CA ALA A 47 -1.11 6.63 8.81
C ALA A 47 -1.86 5.28 8.84
N ASP A 48 -3.14 5.26 9.25
CA ASP A 48 -3.92 4.03 9.35
C ASP A 48 -4.19 3.45 7.95
N PRO A 49 -3.81 2.19 7.68
CA PRO A 49 -4.10 1.55 6.40
C PRO A 49 -5.56 1.11 6.25
N ASN A 50 -6.40 1.14 7.30
CA ASN A 50 -7.74 0.52 7.29
C ASN A 50 -7.69 -0.92 6.74
N LEU A 51 -6.66 -1.66 7.16
CA LEU A 51 -6.37 -2.99 6.62
C LEU A 51 -7.48 -3.98 6.99
N HIS A 52 -8.04 -4.63 5.99
CA HIS A 52 -9.05 -5.67 6.16
C HIS A 52 -8.93 -6.73 5.07
N LEU A 53 -9.61 -7.85 5.28
CA LEU A 53 -9.72 -8.89 4.27
C LEU A 53 -11.11 -8.87 3.63
N VAL A 54 -11.18 -9.23 2.36
CA VAL A 54 -12.42 -9.53 1.66
C VAL A 54 -12.36 -10.97 1.17
N THR A 55 -13.30 -11.81 1.56
CA THR A 55 -13.32 -13.21 1.10
C THR A 55 -13.76 -13.30 -0.36
N GLN A 56 -13.59 -14.47 -0.97
CA GLN A 56 -14.10 -14.76 -2.32
C GLN A 56 -15.63 -14.54 -2.46
N ALA A 57 -16.37 -14.58 -1.35
CA ALA A 57 -17.81 -14.32 -1.31
C ALA A 57 -18.16 -12.83 -1.09
N GLY A 58 -17.16 -11.95 -1.00
CA GLY A 58 -17.34 -10.52 -0.75
C GLY A 58 -17.51 -10.14 0.73
N ALA A 59 -17.38 -11.08 1.66
CA ALA A 59 -17.52 -10.78 3.09
C ALA A 59 -16.26 -10.05 3.61
N ILE A 60 -16.47 -8.96 4.35
CA ILE A 60 -15.39 -8.19 4.98
C ILE A 60 -15.03 -8.81 6.33
N ILE A 61 -13.74 -9.07 6.55
CA ILE A 61 -13.18 -9.55 7.81
C ILE A 61 -12.22 -8.48 8.33
N ARG A 62 -12.58 -7.86 9.46
CA ARG A 62 -11.73 -6.90 10.17
C ARG A 62 -10.69 -7.64 11.02
N PRO A 63 -9.51 -7.04 11.28
CA PRO A 63 -8.52 -7.66 12.14
C PRO A 63 -9.09 -7.78 13.55
N MET A 64 -8.98 -8.98 14.13
CA MET A 64 -9.37 -9.21 15.52
C MET A 64 -8.28 -8.76 16.50
N ARG A 65 -7.04 -8.65 16.01
CA ARG A 65 -5.86 -8.21 16.77
C ARG A 65 -4.88 -7.51 15.83
N HIS A 66 -4.29 -6.44 16.34
CA HIS A 66 -3.19 -5.71 15.73
C HIS A 66 -2.16 -5.39 16.82
N GLU A 67 -0.97 -5.96 16.71
CA GLU A 67 0.14 -5.76 17.65
C GLU A 67 1.42 -5.42 16.85
N GLY A 68 1.89 -4.19 16.96
CA GLY A 68 3.05 -3.71 16.20
C GLY A 68 2.83 -3.83 14.69
N GLN A 69 3.58 -4.72 14.04
CA GLN A 69 3.47 -4.97 12.60
C GLN A 69 2.54 -6.14 12.26
N ARG A 70 2.01 -6.86 13.25
CA ARG A 70 1.30 -8.12 13.05
C ARG A 70 -0.21 -7.94 13.13
N TYR A 71 -0.90 -8.25 12.04
CA TYR A 71 -2.35 -8.29 11.95
C TYR A 71 -2.84 -9.73 12.00
N SER A 72 -3.93 -9.98 12.72
CA SER A 72 -4.54 -11.32 12.83
C SER A 72 -6.03 -11.28 12.53
N PHE A 73 -6.49 -12.23 11.73
CA PHE A 73 -7.85 -12.34 11.22
C PHE A 73 -8.39 -13.75 11.43
N MET A 74 -9.61 -13.89 11.92
CA MET A 74 -10.28 -15.18 11.98
C MET A 74 -10.90 -15.49 10.62
N LEU A 75 -10.49 -16.59 9.99
CA LEU A 75 -11.06 -17.04 8.72
C LEU A 75 -12.02 -18.22 8.92
N PRO A 76 -13.19 -18.19 8.25
CA PRO A 76 -14.07 -19.35 8.22
C PRO A 76 -13.44 -20.51 7.44
N ALA A 77 -13.91 -21.73 7.73
CA ALA A 77 -13.51 -22.90 6.98
C ALA A 77 -13.87 -22.77 5.50
N ASN A 78 -13.08 -23.40 4.63
CA ASN A 78 -13.27 -23.41 3.17
C ASN A 78 -13.14 -22.03 2.50
N THR A 79 -12.41 -21.09 3.12
CA THR A 79 -12.03 -19.83 2.47
C THR A 79 -10.94 -20.11 1.44
N GLN A 80 -11.26 -20.05 0.14
CA GLN A 80 -10.33 -20.41 -0.94
C GLN A 80 -9.26 -19.33 -1.16
N SER A 81 -9.68 -18.08 -1.07
CA SER A 81 -8.82 -16.91 -1.21
C SER A 81 -9.40 -15.74 -0.44
N VAL A 82 -8.54 -14.78 -0.14
CA VAL A 82 -8.91 -13.48 0.41
C VAL A 82 -8.23 -12.40 -0.40
N ARG A 83 -8.84 -11.22 -0.49
CA ARG A 83 -8.17 -10.01 -0.91
C ARG A 83 -7.73 -9.21 0.31
N ILE A 84 -6.45 -8.83 0.34
CA ILE A 84 -5.87 -7.92 1.32
C ILE A 84 -6.15 -6.51 0.83
N VAL A 85 -7.06 -5.81 1.51
CA VAL A 85 -7.52 -4.49 1.14
C VAL A 85 -7.04 -3.47 2.16
N SER A 86 -6.44 -2.40 1.68
CA SER A 86 -5.99 -1.26 2.48
C SER A 86 -6.24 0.04 1.74
N ARG A 87 -6.12 1.16 2.44
CA ARG A 87 -5.82 2.43 1.80
C ARG A 87 -4.56 2.28 0.96
N ALA A 88 -4.53 3.01 -0.15
CA ALA A 88 -3.37 3.11 -1.01
C ALA A 88 -3.23 4.54 -1.50
N SER A 89 -1.98 4.97 -1.66
CA SER A 89 -1.68 6.28 -2.22
C SER A 89 -0.40 6.19 -3.03
N ARG A 90 -0.21 7.13 -3.96
CA ARG A 90 1.05 7.25 -4.67
C ARG A 90 2.04 8.00 -3.79
N PRO A 91 3.27 7.50 -3.58
CA PRO A 91 4.31 8.25 -2.86
C PRO A 91 4.48 9.69 -3.37
N ALA A 92 4.37 9.90 -4.69
CA ALA A 92 4.37 11.23 -5.31
C ALA A 92 3.26 12.18 -4.80
N ASP A 93 2.10 11.65 -4.40
CA ASP A 93 0.95 12.43 -3.95
C ASP A 93 0.99 12.72 -2.43
N VAL A 94 1.63 11.85 -1.63
CA VAL A 94 1.66 11.97 -0.15
C VAL A 94 2.98 12.48 0.42
N ILE A 95 4.11 12.28 -0.27
CA ILE A 95 5.42 12.78 0.16
C ILE A 95 5.72 14.13 -0.51
N GLY A 96 5.44 14.24 -1.81
CA GLY A 96 5.61 15.46 -2.58
C GLY A 96 5.97 15.20 -4.05
N PRO A 97 5.85 16.24 -4.91
CA PRO A 97 6.02 16.13 -6.36
C PRO A 97 7.47 15.82 -6.81
N PHE A 98 8.42 15.84 -5.87
CA PHE A 98 9.82 15.46 -6.07
C PHE A 98 10.08 13.96 -5.88
N VAL A 99 9.03 13.16 -5.65
CA VAL A 99 9.09 11.69 -5.65
C VAL A 99 8.50 11.18 -6.97
N ASP A 100 9.27 10.33 -7.68
CA ASP A 100 8.86 9.80 -8.98
C ASP A 100 8.04 8.50 -8.89
N ASP A 101 7.95 7.87 -7.71
CA ASP A 101 7.13 6.67 -7.56
C ASP A 101 5.63 7.02 -7.62
N ARG A 102 5.04 6.73 -8.78
CA ARG A 102 3.63 6.96 -9.13
C ARG A 102 2.76 5.73 -8.97
N ARG A 103 3.29 4.64 -8.39
CA ARG A 103 2.51 3.42 -8.17
C ARG A 103 1.60 3.61 -6.97
N GLN A 104 0.39 3.06 -7.04
CA GLN A 104 -0.48 2.97 -5.86
C GLN A 104 0.13 2.00 -4.85
N MET A 105 0.55 2.49 -3.69
CA MET A 105 1.18 1.68 -2.64
C MET A 105 0.19 1.48 -1.49
N GLY A 106 -0.20 0.24 -1.26
CA GLY A 106 -1.03 -0.17 -0.12
C GLY A 106 -0.17 -0.45 1.11
N VAL A 107 0.12 -1.73 1.35
CA VAL A 107 0.96 -2.19 2.45
C VAL A 107 2.05 -3.15 1.95
N ALA A 108 3.23 -3.13 2.58
CA ALA A 108 4.28 -4.13 2.35
C ALA A 108 4.03 -5.34 3.23
N VAL A 109 3.61 -6.45 2.63
CA VAL A 109 3.34 -7.70 3.37
C VAL A 109 4.56 -8.59 3.30
N ALA A 110 5.09 -8.93 4.48
CA ALA A 110 6.17 -9.87 4.68
C ALA A 110 5.58 -11.26 4.97
N ASP A 111 5.75 -11.78 6.18
CA ASP A 111 5.28 -13.11 6.54
C ASP A 111 3.76 -13.24 6.53
N VAL A 112 3.27 -14.35 5.96
CA VAL A 112 1.87 -14.74 6.01
C VAL A 112 1.74 -16.18 6.50
N HIS A 113 0.92 -16.36 7.53
CA HIS A 113 0.72 -17.66 8.17
C HIS A 113 -0.77 -17.92 8.40
N PHE A 114 -1.24 -19.09 8.00
CA PHE A 114 -2.54 -19.61 8.43
C PHE A 114 -2.36 -20.63 9.55
N ILE A 115 -3.00 -20.41 10.69
CA ILE A 115 -2.79 -21.18 11.92
C ILE A 115 -4.11 -21.83 12.31
N THR A 116 -4.09 -23.16 12.44
CA THR A 116 -5.19 -23.97 12.94
C THR A 116 -4.80 -24.58 14.29
N ALA A 117 -5.73 -25.24 14.98
CA ALA A 117 -5.43 -25.94 16.22
C ALA A 117 -4.34 -27.03 16.09
N LYS A 118 -4.12 -27.54 14.88
CA LYS A 118 -3.22 -28.68 14.63
C LYS A 118 -1.93 -28.30 13.92
N LYS A 119 -1.95 -27.25 13.09
CA LYS A 119 -0.90 -26.94 12.12
C LYS A 119 -0.80 -25.45 11.84
N LEU A 120 0.42 -25.02 11.52
CA LEU A 120 0.76 -23.71 10.97
C LEU A 120 1.17 -23.91 9.51
N TYR A 121 0.57 -23.10 8.63
CA TYR A 121 0.78 -23.13 7.19
C TYR A 121 1.39 -21.80 6.74
N PRO A 122 2.67 -21.78 6.31
CA PRO A 122 3.22 -20.59 5.66
C PRO A 122 2.59 -20.40 4.28
N ILE A 123 2.25 -19.17 3.93
CA ILE A 123 1.72 -18.78 2.63
C ILE A 123 2.73 -17.82 1.99
N THR A 124 3.31 -18.22 0.86
CA THR A 124 4.40 -17.50 0.20
C THR A 124 4.06 -17.09 -1.23
N ALA A 125 2.77 -17.15 -1.60
CA ALA A 125 2.31 -16.85 -2.96
C ALA A 125 2.72 -15.45 -3.43
N HIS A 126 2.66 -14.45 -2.55
CA HIS A 126 3.09 -13.07 -2.83
C HIS A 126 4.62 -12.91 -2.97
N LEU A 127 5.40 -13.89 -2.51
CA LEU A 127 6.86 -13.91 -2.64
C LEU A 127 7.36 -14.70 -3.84
N GLN A 128 6.48 -15.39 -4.58
CA GLN A 128 6.86 -16.10 -5.79
C GLN A 128 7.18 -15.13 -6.94
N ALA A 129 7.86 -15.62 -7.97
CA ALA A 129 8.19 -14.86 -9.18
C ALA A 129 6.93 -14.41 -9.92
N GLU A 130 5.98 -15.33 -10.12
CA GLU A 130 4.64 -14.99 -10.61
C GLU A 130 3.74 -14.69 -9.41
N LYS A 131 3.42 -13.40 -9.23
CA LYS A 131 2.60 -12.94 -8.12
C LYS A 131 1.12 -12.94 -8.50
N PRO A 132 0.22 -13.17 -7.53
CA PRO A 132 -1.20 -12.99 -7.76
C PRO A 132 -1.54 -11.54 -8.14
N GLU A 133 -2.78 -11.33 -8.58
CA GLU A 133 -3.30 -10.00 -8.90
C GLU A 133 -3.18 -9.02 -7.71
N GLY A 134 -2.77 -7.79 -7.99
CA GLY A 134 -2.74 -6.68 -7.01
C GLY A 134 -1.46 -6.59 -6.16
N TRP A 135 -0.46 -7.43 -6.45
CA TRP A 135 0.89 -7.29 -5.92
C TRP A 135 1.79 -6.57 -6.92
N HIS A 136 2.72 -5.76 -6.42
CA HIS A 136 3.76 -5.14 -7.25
C HIS A 136 4.94 -6.10 -7.44
N ASP A 137 5.50 -6.07 -8.65
CA ASP A 137 6.76 -6.73 -8.93
C ASP A 137 7.88 -6.07 -8.13
N THR A 138 8.73 -6.93 -7.55
CA THR A 138 9.86 -6.50 -6.74
C THR A 138 10.90 -7.62 -6.71
N ASP A 139 12.17 -7.21 -6.64
CA ASP A 139 13.30 -8.11 -6.44
C ASP A 139 13.45 -8.55 -4.96
N TRP A 140 12.60 -8.01 -4.07
CA TRP A 140 12.60 -8.39 -2.67
C TRP A 140 12.06 -9.81 -2.49
N THR A 141 12.78 -10.57 -1.67
CA THR A 141 12.46 -11.99 -1.40
C THR A 141 11.66 -12.17 -0.11
N ASP A 142 11.54 -11.12 0.69
CA ASP A 142 11.04 -11.18 2.07
C ASP A 142 9.79 -10.30 2.32
N CYS A 143 9.42 -9.44 1.37
CA CYS A 143 8.10 -8.82 1.33
C CYS A 143 7.72 -8.36 -0.07
N ALA A 144 6.42 -8.14 -0.30
CA ALA A 144 5.89 -7.53 -1.52
C ALA A 144 4.88 -6.43 -1.18
N TRP A 145 4.86 -5.36 -1.97
CA TRP A 145 3.88 -4.29 -1.82
C TRP A 145 2.57 -4.65 -2.51
N THR A 146 1.45 -4.40 -1.83
CA THR A 146 0.13 -4.42 -2.46
C THR A 146 -0.13 -3.12 -3.19
N ASN A 147 -1.04 -3.14 -4.18
CA ASN A 147 -1.56 -1.93 -4.83
C ASN A 147 -2.78 -1.31 -4.10
N GLY A 148 -3.04 -1.76 -2.87
CA GLY A 148 -4.26 -1.45 -2.10
C GLY A 148 -5.31 -2.56 -2.13
N ASN A 149 -5.23 -3.51 -3.07
CA ASN A 149 -6.17 -4.62 -3.17
C ASN A 149 -5.54 -5.87 -3.80
N ALA A 150 -4.89 -6.69 -2.97
CA ALA A 150 -4.10 -7.82 -3.44
C ALA A 150 -4.72 -9.18 -3.14
N MET A 151 -4.74 -10.07 -4.13
CA MET A 151 -5.23 -11.44 -3.99
C MET A 151 -4.23 -12.30 -3.21
N LEU A 152 -4.70 -13.01 -2.18
CA LEU A 152 -3.94 -14.02 -1.45
C LEU A 152 -4.65 -15.37 -1.57
N PRO A 153 -4.12 -16.31 -2.38
CA PRO A 153 -4.65 -17.67 -2.43
C PRO A 153 -4.32 -18.40 -1.13
N LEU A 154 -5.32 -19.04 -0.53
CA LEU A 154 -5.14 -19.87 0.65
C LEU A 154 -5.01 -21.35 0.28
N GLY A 155 -5.54 -21.75 -0.88
CA GLY A 155 -5.49 -23.13 -1.35
C GLY A 155 -6.20 -24.08 -0.39
N GLU A 156 -5.65 -25.28 -0.21
CA GLU A 156 -6.28 -26.33 0.61
C GLU A 156 -6.08 -26.13 2.12
N CYS A 157 -5.35 -25.10 2.59
CA CYS A 157 -5.04 -24.96 4.02
C CYS A 157 -6.27 -24.69 4.90
N THR A 158 -7.32 -24.09 4.34
CA THR A 158 -8.59 -23.80 5.03
C THR A 158 -9.62 -24.91 4.89
N LYS A 159 -9.33 -25.98 4.15
CA LYS A 159 -10.30 -27.04 3.85
C LYS A 159 -10.77 -27.73 5.13
N GLY A 160 -12.06 -27.57 5.43
CA GLY A 160 -12.70 -28.11 6.62
C GLY A 160 -12.23 -27.52 7.95
N ASN A 161 -11.36 -26.49 7.95
CA ASN A 161 -10.79 -25.92 9.17
C ASN A 161 -10.92 -24.40 9.18
N MET A 162 -11.55 -23.86 10.22
CA MET A 162 -11.39 -22.44 10.57
C MET A 162 -10.01 -22.22 11.20
N GLY A 163 -9.51 -21.00 11.12
CA GLY A 163 -8.20 -20.68 11.68
C GLY A 163 -7.86 -19.20 11.64
N LEU A 164 -6.70 -18.88 12.19
CA LEU A 164 -6.17 -17.52 12.27
C LEU A 164 -5.25 -17.27 11.08
N LEU A 165 -5.59 -16.32 10.22
CA LEU A 165 -4.64 -15.77 9.26
C LEU A 165 -3.86 -14.63 9.93
N SER A 166 -2.54 -14.72 9.90
CA SER A 166 -1.65 -13.70 10.43
C SER A 166 -0.80 -13.11 9.32
N LEU A 167 -0.75 -11.79 9.24
CA LEU A 167 0.04 -11.00 8.29
C LEU A 167 1.05 -10.13 9.05
N THR A 168 2.29 -10.07 8.59
CA THR A 168 3.27 -9.08 9.04
C THR A 168 3.35 -7.95 8.01
N VAL A 169 2.99 -6.74 8.41
CA VAL A 169 3.07 -5.52 7.60
C VAL A 169 4.35 -4.77 7.96
N ARG A 170 5.32 -4.78 7.05
CA ARG A 170 6.64 -4.16 7.28
C ARG A 170 6.60 -2.63 7.16
N ALA A 171 5.82 -2.15 6.20
CA ALA A 171 5.67 -0.74 5.90
C ALA A 171 4.25 -0.46 5.40
N ALA A 172 3.76 0.73 5.70
CA ALA A 172 2.44 1.22 5.35
C ALA A 172 2.47 2.74 5.32
N GLY A 173 1.67 3.33 4.42
CA GLY A 173 1.38 4.76 4.36
C GLY A 173 2.61 5.66 4.13
N PRO A 174 2.41 6.98 4.23
CA PRO A 174 1.14 7.68 4.51
C PRO A 174 0.07 7.55 3.42
N TYR A 175 -1.20 7.85 3.74
CA TYR A 175 -2.34 7.78 2.81
C TYR A 175 -3.14 9.08 2.76
N LEU A 176 -3.61 9.48 1.58
CA LEU A 176 -4.62 10.54 1.44
C LEU A 176 -6.00 9.99 1.81
N LEU A 177 -6.76 10.75 2.59
CA LEU A 177 -8.18 10.47 2.76
C LEU A 177 -8.98 10.99 1.58
N ASP A 178 -9.76 10.12 0.96
CA ASP A 178 -10.77 10.49 -0.01
C ASP A 178 -11.90 11.30 0.65
N GLU A 179 -12.51 12.22 -0.11
CA GLU A 179 -13.63 13.07 0.31
C GLU A 179 -14.79 12.27 0.96
N SER A 180 -15.05 11.06 0.46
CA SER A 180 -16.09 10.17 0.99
C SER A 180 -15.76 9.62 2.39
N GLU A 181 -14.48 9.37 2.69
CA GLU A 181 -14.03 8.93 4.02
C GLU A 181 -13.90 10.11 5.01
N LYS A 182 -13.54 11.31 4.51
CA LYS A 182 -13.49 12.54 5.34
C LYS A 182 -14.84 12.81 6.01
N GLN A 183 -15.96 12.62 5.30
CA GLN A 183 -17.30 12.83 5.85
C GLN A 183 -17.68 11.80 6.94
N VAL A 184 -17.21 10.56 6.83
CA VAL A 184 -17.47 9.52 7.84
C VAL A 184 -16.70 9.77 9.14
N GLN A 185 -15.47 10.30 9.06
CA GLN A 185 -14.70 10.67 10.24
C GLN A 185 -15.31 11.85 11.01
N VAL A 186 -15.87 12.86 10.32
CA VAL A 186 -16.52 14.01 10.97
C VAL A 186 -17.80 13.60 11.72
N LEU A 187 -18.49 12.56 11.27
CA LEU A 187 -19.72 12.06 11.90
C LEU A 187 -19.47 11.08 13.07
N SER A 188 -18.23 10.65 13.27
CA SER A 188 -17.85 9.69 14.32
C SER A 188 -17.00 10.32 15.45
N ALA A 189 -16.79 11.63 15.40
CA ALA A 189 -16.08 12.43 16.40
C ALA A 189 -17.03 13.14 17.39
#